data_AF-A0A933LVC3-F1
#
_entry.id   AF-A0A933LVC3-F1
#
_cell.length_a   1.000
_cell.length_b   1.000
_cell.length_c   1.000
_cell.angle_alpha   90.00
_cell.angle_beta   90.00
_cell.angle_gamma   90.00
#
_symmetry.space_group_name_H-M   'P 1'
#
loop_
_entity.id
_entity.type
_entity.pdbx_description
1 polymer ?
#
loop_
_entity_poly.entity_id
_entity_poly.type
_entity_poly.pdbx_seq_one_letter_code
_entity_poly.pdbx_strand_id
1 'polypeptide(L)'
;MHSRSAVWIAIVPGAIAYIAILVWAWREYRARAGAWIRVTHDRVRWELPGGSLDAPFAAIEAIQHLPPPLDRYGLLRLRVDGRNWELHGDRWPLPELVSALSSHAGRLLAERARARLEHGEALPFPELGAGTEALQIAGVTLAGLLGGPVGILGAGARLISSGRWRGAMGGGGLIVTRRGVRGLRDGVESEIPWERIDSVQSDDVGLLLGSTRSNQILRLTLAARDFLVLCALLPALVPPGALASLPPVRDST
;
A
#
# COMPACT_ATOMS: atom_id res chain seq x y z
N MET A 1 -12.63 -40.29 -51.65
CA MET A 1 -11.41 -39.45 -51.49
C MET A 1 -11.72 -38.11 -50.80
N HIS A 2 -12.38 -38.15 -49.64
CA HIS A 2 -12.66 -36.96 -48.83
C HIS A 2 -12.39 -37.30 -47.37
N SER A 3 -11.30 -36.78 -46.78
CA SER A 3 -11.21 -36.48 -45.33
C SER A 3 -9.82 -35.99 -44.90
N ARG A 4 -8.80 -35.98 -45.77
CA ARG A 4 -7.46 -35.49 -45.36
C ARG A 4 -7.42 -33.98 -45.12
N SER A 5 -8.23 -33.20 -45.85
CA SER A 5 -8.23 -31.73 -45.74
C SER A 5 -8.89 -31.20 -44.47
N ALA A 6 -9.90 -31.90 -43.94
CA ALA A 6 -10.62 -31.47 -42.73
C ALA A 6 -9.79 -31.63 -41.44
N VAL A 7 -8.89 -32.64 -41.42
CA VAL A 7 -8.02 -32.90 -40.28
C VAL A 7 -6.95 -31.82 -40.11
N TRP A 8 -6.41 -31.29 -41.21
CA TRP A 8 -5.42 -30.20 -41.15
C TRP A 8 -6.00 -28.87 -40.67
N ILE A 9 -7.28 -28.59 -40.98
CA ILE A 9 -7.95 -27.35 -40.56
C ILE A 9 -8.17 -27.30 -39.04
N ALA A 10 -8.30 -28.44 -38.37
CA ALA A 10 -8.45 -28.50 -36.91
C ALA A 10 -7.11 -28.51 -36.14
N ILE A 11 -6.05 -29.08 -36.72
CA ILE A 11 -4.73 -29.20 -36.07
C ILE A 11 -3.97 -27.86 -36.08
N VAL A 12 -4.09 -27.08 -37.17
CA VAL A 12 -3.35 -25.82 -37.33
C VAL A 12 -3.71 -24.78 -36.25
N PRO A 13 -4.99 -24.52 -35.92
CA PRO A 13 -5.36 -23.61 -34.83
C PRO A 13 -4.86 -24.09 -33.46
N GLY A 14 -4.90 -25.40 -33.21
CA GLY A 14 -4.40 -26.00 -31.96
C GLY A 14 -2.89 -25.82 -31.80
N ALA A 15 -2.12 -26.02 -32.88
CA ALA A 15 -0.68 -25.79 -32.89
C ALA A 15 -0.32 -24.32 -32.70
N ILE A 16 -1.05 -23.39 -33.34
CA ILE A 16 -0.87 -21.94 -33.17
C ILE A 16 -1.14 -21.52 -31.73
N ALA A 17 -2.25 -22.00 -31.14
CA ALA A 17 -2.59 -21.71 -29.75
C ALA A 17 -1.54 -22.26 -28.77
N TYR A 18 -1.05 -23.49 -29.00
CA TYR A 18 -0.01 -24.09 -28.19
C TYR A 18 1.32 -23.32 -28.27
N ILE A 19 1.74 -22.91 -29.48
CA ILE A 19 2.94 -22.07 -29.68
C ILE A 19 2.75 -20.72 -28.99
N ALA A 20 1.58 -20.09 -29.07
CA ALA A 20 1.30 -18.84 -28.40
C ALA A 20 1.39 -18.96 -26.87
N ILE A 21 0.87 -20.05 -26.30
CA ILE A 21 0.99 -20.36 -24.86
C ILE A 21 2.45 -20.57 -24.47
N LEU A 22 3.23 -21.32 -25.27
CA LEU A 22 4.65 -21.52 -25.01
C LEU A 22 5.46 -20.22 -25.10
N VAL A 23 5.18 -19.37 -26.09
CA VAL A 23 5.82 -18.06 -26.23
C VAL A 23 5.44 -17.14 -25.06
N TRP A 24 4.16 -17.14 -24.65
CA TRP A 24 3.71 -16.39 -23.49
C TRP A 24 4.39 -16.90 -22.21
N ALA A 25 4.38 -18.21 -21.96
CA ALA A 25 5.03 -18.83 -20.81
C ALA A 25 6.55 -18.63 -20.81
N TRP A 26 7.20 -18.65 -21.97
CA TRP A 26 8.63 -18.36 -22.10
C TRP A 26 8.93 -16.88 -21.85
N ARG A 27 8.11 -15.95 -22.36
CA ARG A 27 8.27 -14.51 -22.07
C ARG A 27 8.06 -14.23 -20.59
N GLU A 28 7.06 -14.87 -19.98
CA GLU A 28 6.77 -14.82 -18.55
C GLU A 28 7.94 -15.40 -17.74
N TYR A 29 8.47 -16.56 -18.12
CA TYR A 29 9.63 -17.19 -17.51
C TYR A 29 10.88 -16.33 -17.63
N ARG A 30 11.17 -15.76 -18.80
CA ARG A 30 12.34 -14.90 -19.02
C ARG A 30 12.22 -13.57 -18.29
N ALA A 31 11.00 -13.01 -18.19
CA ALA A 31 10.70 -11.87 -17.35
C ALA A 31 10.94 -12.16 -15.86
N ARG A 32 10.72 -13.41 -15.43
CA ARG A 32 11.00 -13.86 -14.05
C ARG A 32 12.48 -14.20 -13.80
N ALA A 33 13.16 -14.82 -14.78
CA ALA A 33 14.53 -15.29 -14.64
C ALA A 33 15.59 -14.16 -14.60
N GLY A 34 15.26 -12.98 -15.13
CA GLY A 34 16.12 -11.78 -15.06
C GLY A 34 15.75 -10.83 -13.92
N ALA A 35 14.68 -11.12 -13.17
CA ALA A 35 14.23 -10.24 -12.12
C ALA A 35 14.85 -10.69 -10.79
N TRP A 36 15.55 -9.79 -10.11
CA TRP A 36 16.03 -10.03 -8.75
C TRP A 36 15.93 -8.76 -7.91
N ILE A 37 15.65 -8.94 -6.62
CA ILE A 37 15.69 -7.87 -5.63
C ILE A 37 16.71 -8.26 -4.58
N ARG A 38 17.62 -7.34 -4.29
CA ARG A 38 18.61 -7.49 -3.25
C ARG A 38 18.56 -6.28 -2.34
N VAL A 39 18.12 -6.52 -1.11
CA VAL A 39 18.25 -5.56 -0.01
C VAL A 39 19.59 -5.83 0.66
N THR A 40 20.43 -4.82 0.72
CA THR A 40 21.71 -4.86 1.45
C THR A 40 21.70 -3.84 2.58
N HIS A 41 22.74 -3.79 3.40
CA HIS A 41 22.79 -2.93 4.58
C HIS A 41 22.69 -1.42 4.29
N ASP A 42 23.08 -0.96 3.10
CA ASP A 42 23.13 0.46 2.72
C ASP A 42 22.21 0.83 1.54
N ARG A 43 21.73 -0.15 0.77
CA ARG A 43 21.00 0.09 -0.47
C ARG A 43 19.99 -1.01 -0.82
N VAL A 44 19.04 -0.62 -1.65
CA VAL A 44 18.15 -1.54 -2.37
C VAL A 44 18.57 -1.59 -3.83
N ARG A 45 18.78 -2.79 -4.35
CA ARG A 45 19.02 -3.04 -5.77
C ARG A 45 17.90 -3.92 -6.29
N TRP A 46 17.29 -3.51 -7.39
CA TRP A 46 16.42 -4.38 -8.16
C TRP A 46 16.79 -4.32 -9.63
N GLU A 47 16.50 -5.41 -10.32
CA GLU A 47 16.49 -5.46 -11.77
C GLU A 47 15.12 -6.01 -12.18
N LEU A 48 14.34 -5.24 -12.92
CA LEU A 48 13.02 -5.62 -13.41
C LEU A 48 12.98 -5.54 -14.95
N PRO A 49 12.15 -6.34 -15.61
CA PRO A 49 11.84 -6.16 -17.02
C PRO A 49 11.18 -4.79 -17.23
N GLY A 50 11.95 -3.78 -17.64
CA GLY A 50 11.49 -2.41 -17.84
C GLY A 50 12.19 -1.36 -16.98
N GLY A 51 13.10 -1.74 -16.07
CA GLY A 51 13.93 -0.79 -15.34
C GLY A 51 14.72 -1.40 -14.19
N SER A 52 15.83 -0.77 -13.84
CA SER A 52 16.63 -1.11 -12.65
C SER A 52 16.58 0.04 -11.64
N LEU A 53 16.52 -0.31 -10.36
CA LEU A 53 16.67 0.60 -9.24
C LEU A 53 17.94 0.19 -8.54
N ASP A 54 18.86 1.12 -8.40
CA ASP A 54 20.04 0.96 -7.55
C ASP A 54 20.11 2.23 -6.72
N ALA A 55 19.58 2.16 -5.51
CA ALA A 55 19.42 3.34 -4.69
C ALA A 55 19.84 3.08 -3.25
N PRO A 56 20.64 3.99 -2.66
CA PRO A 56 20.91 3.94 -1.23
C PRO A 56 19.61 4.14 -0.45
N PHE A 57 19.50 3.61 0.77
CA PHE A 57 18.31 3.85 1.58
C PHE A 57 18.04 5.33 1.85
N ALA A 58 19.09 6.15 1.83
CA ALA A 58 18.97 7.59 1.92
C ALA A 58 18.18 8.24 0.76
N ALA A 59 18.13 7.61 -0.42
CA ALA A 59 17.34 8.10 -1.56
C ALA A 59 15.87 7.68 -1.47
N ILE A 60 15.51 6.75 -0.56
CA ILE A 60 14.12 6.36 -0.35
C ILE A 60 13.41 7.51 0.39
N GLU A 61 12.32 7.96 -0.22
CA GLU A 61 11.48 9.06 0.27
C GLU A 61 10.21 8.55 0.97
N ALA A 62 9.66 7.42 0.51
CA ALA A 62 8.44 6.84 1.05
C ALA A 62 8.39 5.32 0.83
N ILE A 63 7.75 4.63 1.76
CA ILE A 63 7.49 3.18 1.71
C ILE A 63 6.01 2.96 2.00
N GLN A 64 5.33 2.26 1.08
CA GLN A 64 3.93 1.90 1.22
C GLN A 64 3.76 0.41 0.98
N HIS A 65 3.11 -0.28 1.91
CA HIS A 65 2.80 -1.70 1.80
C HIS A 65 1.29 -1.90 1.89
N LEU A 66 0.71 -2.50 0.86
CA LEU A 66 -0.69 -2.92 0.81
C LEU A 66 -0.72 -4.45 0.91
N PRO A 67 -0.96 -5.03 2.09
CA PRO A 67 -1.05 -6.48 2.23
C PRO A 67 -2.36 -7.02 1.62
N PRO A 68 -2.43 -8.33 1.31
CA PRO A 68 -3.71 -8.99 1.05
C PRO A 68 -4.64 -8.86 2.27
N PRO A 69 -5.95 -8.60 2.09
CA PRO A 69 -6.70 -8.55 0.83
C PRO A 69 -6.80 -7.15 0.18
N LEU A 70 -6.13 -6.13 0.73
CA LEU A 70 -6.21 -4.75 0.21
C LEU A 70 -5.68 -4.67 -1.23
N ASP A 71 -4.66 -5.46 -1.54
CA ASP A 71 -4.28 -5.82 -2.90
C ASP A 71 -4.38 -7.35 -3.04
N ARG A 72 -4.87 -7.85 -4.18
CA ARG A 72 -5.10 -9.29 -4.43
C ARG A 72 -3.83 -10.13 -4.17
N TYR A 73 -2.66 -9.57 -4.43
CA TYR A 73 -1.37 -10.24 -4.36
C TYR A 73 -0.42 -9.60 -3.36
N GLY A 74 -0.81 -8.48 -2.76
CA GLY A 74 0.06 -7.62 -2.00
C GLY A 74 0.85 -6.68 -2.92
N LEU A 75 1.01 -5.43 -2.50
CA LEU A 75 1.78 -4.41 -3.22
C LEU A 75 2.77 -3.73 -2.27
N LEU A 76 4.03 -3.65 -2.68
CA LEU A 76 5.02 -2.77 -2.07
C LEU A 76 5.37 -1.65 -3.06
N ARG A 77 5.10 -0.41 -2.66
CA ARG A 77 5.44 0.79 -3.42
C ARG A 77 6.55 1.55 -2.69
N LEU A 78 7.62 1.83 -3.42
CA LEU A 78 8.74 2.66 -2.99
C LEU A 78 8.72 3.96 -3.79
N ARG A 79 9.00 5.07 -3.14
CA ARG A 79 9.31 6.33 -3.81
C ARG A 79 10.79 6.63 -3.62
N VAL A 80 11.52 6.76 -4.72
CA VAL A 80 12.96 6.98 -4.73
C VAL A 80 13.28 8.05 -5.75
N ASP A 81 13.95 9.12 -5.34
CA ASP A 81 14.30 10.28 -6.18
C ASP A 81 13.10 10.79 -7.01
N GLY A 82 11.95 10.96 -6.33
CA GLY A 82 10.69 11.38 -6.94
C GLY A 82 9.99 10.36 -7.85
N ARG A 83 10.55 9.18 -8.10
CA ARG A 83 9.95 8.12 -8.93
C ARG A 83 9.31 7.04 -8.08
N ASN A 84 8.14 6.56 -8.52
CA ASN A 84 7.45 5.44 -7.88
C ASN A 84 7.88 4.12 -8.51
N TRP A 85 8.00 3.12 -7.64
CA TRP A 85 8.55 1.82 -7.92
C TRP A 85 7.65 0.78 -7.24
N GLU A 86 7.03 -0.11 -8.00
CA GLU A 86 5.97 -1.01 -7.53
C GLU A 86 6.37 -2.48 -7.65
N LEU A 87 6.08 -3.26 -6.61
CA LEU A 87 6.36 -4.68 -6.50
C LEU A 87 5.11 -5.42 -6.04
N HIS A 88 4.64 -6.35 -6.87
CA HIS A 88 3.47 -7.17 -6.56
C HIS A 88 3.88 -8.51 -5.95
N GLY A 89 3.15 -9.00 -4.96
CA GLY A 89 3.52 -10.18 -4.18
C GLY A 89 3.20 -11.51 -4.85
N ASP A 90 2.56 -11.50 -6.01
CA ASP A 90 2.46 -12.66 -6.91
C ASP A 90 3.83 -13.08 -7.47
N ARG A 91 4.83 -12.18 -7.37
CA ARG A 91 6.17 -12.35 -7.95
C ARG A 91 7.29 -12.36 -6.92
N TRP A 92 7.02 -11.99 -5.67
CA TRP A 92 8.05 -11.71 -4.68
C TRP A 92 7.61 -12.04 -3.24
N PRO A 93 8.55 -12.47 -2.36
CA PRO A 93 8.28 -12.62 -0.94
C PRO A 93 8.20 -11.22 -0.28
N LEU A 94 7.08 -10.51 -0.51
CA LEU A 94 6.86 -9.17 0.03
C LEU A 94 7.03 -9.09 1.56
N PRO A 95 6.60 -10.07 2.38
CA PRO A 95 6.78 -10.00 3.83
C PRO A 95 8.25 -9.82 4.26
N GLU A 96 9.16 -10.59 3.66
CA GLU A 96 10.60 -10.52 3.96
C GLU A 96 11.20 -9.18 3.50
N LEU A 97 10.82 -8.72 2.31
CA LEU A 97 11.26 -7.43 1.77
C LEU A 97 10.77 -6.26 2.60
N VAL A 98 9.50 -6.28 3.01
CA VAL A 98 8.89 -5.27 3.89
C VAL A 98 9.61 -5.26 5.24
N SER A 99 9.89 -6.43 5.82
CA SER A 99 10.65 -6.53 7.07
C SER A 99 12.05 -5.91 6.93
N ALA A 100 12.81 -6.27 5.90
CA ALA A 100 14.15 -5.73 5.66
C ALA A 100 14.14 -4.21 5.43
N LEU A 101 13.21 -3.71 4.61
CA LEU A 101 13.07 -2.29 4.32
C LEU A 101 12.60 -1.49 5.55
N SER A 102 11.71 -2.06 6.36
CA SER A 102 11.27 -1.43 7.62
C SER A 102 12.43 -1.27 8.59
N SER A 103 13.25 -2.31 8.75
CA SER A 103 14.41 -2.31 9.65
C SER A 103 15.47 -1.28 9.25
N HIS A 104 15.73 -1.11 7.96
CA HIS A 104 16.79 -0.21 7.49
C HIS A 104 16.27 1.18 7.06
N ALA A 105 15.41 1.22 6.06
CA ALA A 105 14.90 2.46 5.49
C ALA A 105 13.81 3.08 6.38
N GLY A 106 12.98 2.26 7.04
CA GLY A 106 11.97 2.74 8.00
C GLY A 106 12.59 3.55 9.14
N ARG A 107 13.73 3.11 9.68
CA ARG A 107 14.47 3.86 10.72
C ARG A 107 14.96 5.22 10.22
N LEU A 108 15.59 5.26 9.04
CA LEU A 108 16.07 6.52 8.44
C LEU A 108 14.92 7.49 8.13
N LEU A 109 13.80 6.97 7.63
CA LEU A 109 12.61 7.76 7.37
C LEU A 109 11.98 8.28 8.68
N ALA A 110 11.96 7.47 9.74
CA ALA A 110 11.51 7.88 11.07
C ALA A 110 12.42 8.96 11.67
N GLU A 111 13.74 8.84 11.53
CA GLU A 111 14.69 9.89 11.96
C GLU A 111 14.45 11.22 11.22
N ARG A 112 14.25 11.16 9.89
CA ARG A 112 13.90 12.36 9.09
C ARG A 112 12.56 12.96 9.51
N ALA A 113 11.56 12.12 9.70
CA ALA A 113 10.24 12.54 10.17
C ALA A 113 10.33 13.18 11.56
N ARG A 114 11.08 12.59 12.48
CA ARG A 114 11.36 13.16 13.80
C ARG A 114 12.02 14.53 13.69
N ALA A 115 13.07 14.66 12.88
CA ALA A 115 13.71 15.95 12.66
C ALA A 115 12.70 16.99 12.16
N ARG A 116 11.85 16.65 11.19
CA ARG A 116 10.78 17.55 10.69
C ARG A 116 9.80 17.96 11.80
N LEU A 117 9.37 17.01 12.64
CA LEU A 117 8.52 17.30 13.81
C LEU A 117 9.20 18.23 14.82
N GLU A 118 10.50 18.05 15.08
CA GLU A 118 11.27 18.89 15.99
C GLU A 118 11.35 20.35 15.50
N HIS A 119 11.41 20.54 14.17
CA HIS A 119 11.30 21.84 13.50
C HIS A 119 9.87 22.39 13.42
N GLY A 120 8.87 21.69 13.97
CA GLY A 120 7.48 22.12 14.03
C GLY A 120 6.65 21.80 12.78
N GLU A 121 7.16 20.98 11.86
CA GLU A 121 6.41 20.57 10.69
C GLU A 121 5.37 19.50 11.06
N ALA A 122 4.13 19.68 10.59
CA ALA A 122 3.08 18.67 10.74
C ALA A 122 3.23 17.61 9.65
N LEU A 123 3.22 16.34 10.04
CA LEU A 123 3.40 15.21 9.13
C LEU A 123 2.06 14.53 8.81
N PRO A 124 1.62 14.54 7.54
CA PRO A 124 0.41 13.85 7.14
C PRO A 124 0.69 12.38 6.83
N PHE A 125 -0.16 11.50 7.35
CA PHE A 125 -0.23 10.07 7.05
C PHE A 125 -1.60 9.79 6.41
N PRO A 126 -1.79 10.11 5.13
CA PRO A 126 -3.06 9.92 4.45
C PRO A 126 -3.33 8.43 4.20
N GLU A 127 -4.55 7.99 4.45
CA GLU A 127 -5.03 6.71 3.95
C GLU A 127 -5.35 6.83 2.47
N LEU A 128 -4.99 5.81 1.70
CA LEU A 128 -5.55 5.65 0.36
C LEU A 128 -7.05 5.45 0.51
N GLY A 129 -7.83 6.47 0.13
CA GLY A 129 -9.27 6.36 0.14
C GLY A 129 -9.68 5.19 -0.74
N ALA A 130 -10.38 4.21 -0.17
CA ALA A 130 -11.04 3.13 -0.91
C ALA A 130 -11.89 3.66 -2.09
N GLY A 131 -12.27 4.95 -2.06
CA GLY A 131 -13.03 5.62 -3.10
C GLY A 131 -12.37 5.71 -4.48
N THR A 132 -11.05 5.83 -4.64
CA THR A 132 -10.46 5.98 -5.99
C THR A 132 -10.28 4.65 -6.72
N GLU A 133 -9.90 3.59 -6.03
CA GLU A 133 -9.76 2.26 -6.62
C GLU A 133 -11.10 1.52 -6.71
N ALA A 134 -11.99 1.67 -5.72
CA ALA A 134 -13.33 1.08 -5.81
C ALA A 134 -14.19 1.75 -6.89
N LEU A 135 -14.05 3.07 -7.16
CA LEU A 135 -14.70 3.69 -8.32
C LEU A 135 -14.12 3.21 -9.65
N GLN A 136 -12.80 2.96 -9.72
CA GLN A 136 -12.19 2.42 -10.93
C GLN A 136 -12.64 0.97 -11.17
N ILE A 137 -12.62 0.13 -10.15
CA ILE A 137 -13.04 -1.28 -10.24
C ILE A 137 -14.55 -1.36 -10.48
N ALA A 138 -15.38 -0.58 -9.78
CA ALA A 138 -16.83 -0.55 -10.01
C ALA A 138 -17.16 0.05 -11.38
N GLY A 139 -16.48 1.12 -11.80
CA GLY A 139 -16.65 1.73 -13.12
C GLY A 139 -16.27 0.79 -14.26
N VAL A 140 -15.17 0.04 -14.14
CA VAL A 140 -14.72 -0.95 -15.14
C VAL A 140 -15.63 -2.18 -15.14
N THR A 141 -16.07 -2.66 -13.97
CA THR A 141 -16.94 -3.84 -13.86
C THR A 141 -18.37 -3.55 -14.35
N LEU A 142 -18.92 -2.37 -14.05
CA LEU A 142 -20.23 -1.95 -14.56
C LEU A 142 -20.19 -1.65 -16.07
N ALA A 143 -19.09 -1.10 -16.58
CA ALA A 143 -18.89 -0.86 -18.02
C ALA A 143 -18.82 -2.17 -18.83
N GLY A 144 -18.23 -3.22 -18.24
CA GLY A 144 -18.23 -4.56 -18.83
C GLY A 144 -19.58 -5.26 -18.80
N LEU A 145 -20.42 -4.99 -17.80
CA LEU A 145 -21.71 -5.65 -17.60
C LEU A 145 -22.89 -4.99 -18.32
N LEU A 146 -22.87 -3.67 -18.56
CA LEU A 146 -24.03 -2.91 -19.06
C LEU A 146 -23.88 -2.34 -20.47
N GLY A 147 -22.81 -2.67 -21.19
CA GLY A 147 -22.80 -2.59 -22.66
C GLY A 147 -23.08 -1.21 -23.29
N GLY A 148 -22.67 -0.10 -22.68
CA GLY A 148 -22.72 1.19 -23.38
C GLY A 148 -22.43 2.45 -22.54
N PRO A 149 -21.99 3.55 -23.19
CA PRO A 149 -21.54 4.78 -22.53
C PRO A 149 -22.64 5.57 -21.79
N VAL A 150 -23.92 5.25 -22.00
CA VAL A 150 -25.06 5.97 -21.39
C VAL A 150 -25.37 5.49 -19.96
N GLY A 151 -25.01 4.24 -19.61
CA GLY A 151 -25.12 3.73 -18.23
C GLY A 151 -24.08 4.32 -17.26
N ILE A 152 -22.99 4.88 -17.81
CA ILE A 152 -21.85 5.44 -17.07
C ILE A 152 -22.28 6.63 -16.20
N LEU A 153 -23.21 7.48 -16.69
CA LEU A 153 -23.56 8.74 -16.03
C LEU A 153 -24.71 8.60 -15.01
N GLY A 154 -25.65 7.68 -15.24
CA GLY A 154 -26.86 7.56 -14.41
C GLY A 154 -26.66 6.83 -13.07
N ALA A 155 -25.89 5.74 -13.08
CA ALA A 155 -25.64 4.92 -11.88
C ALA A 155 -24.55 5.55 -10.99
N GLY A 156 -23.49 6.10 -11.59
CA GLY A 156 -22.45 6.83 -10.86
C GLY A 156 -22.98 8.07 -10.15
N ALA A 157 -23.83 8.87 -10.81
CA ALA A 157 -24.42 10.07 -10.22
C ALA A 157 -25.36 9.77 -9.03
N ARG A 158 -26.18 8.71 -9.11
CA ARG A 158 -27.09 8.32 -8.03
C ARG A 158 -26.38 7.77 -6.80
N LEU A 159 -25.27 7.06 -6.98
CA LEU A 159 -24.42 6.60 -5.87
C LEU A 159 -23.76 7.78 -5.16
N ILE A 160 -23.23 8.75 -5.93
CA ILE A 160 -22.61 9.97 -5.41
C ILE A 160 -23.63 10.88 -4.70
N SER A 161 -24.86 10.97 -5.19
CA SER A 161 -25.90 11.87 -4.64
C SER A 161 -26.60 11.34 -3.39
N SER A 162 -26.47 10.06 -3.05
CA SER A 162 -27.23 9.44 -1.94
C SER A 162 -26.76 9.83 -0.53
N GLY A 163 -25.65 10.56 -0.39
CA GLY A 163 -25.16 11.13 0.87
C GLY A 163 -24.74 10.13 1.97
N ARG A 164 -25.19 8.86 1.88
CA ARG A 164 -24.96 7.79 2.85
C ARG A 164 -23.53 7.24 2.87
N TRP A 165 -22.69 7.60 1.90
CA TRP A 165 -21.28 7.19 1.85
C TRP A 165 -20.32 8.20 2.49
N ARG A 166 -20.75 9.41 2.84
CA ARG A 166 -19.85 10.43 3.45
C ARG A 166 -19.31 10.04 4.82
N GLY A 167 -20.01 9.18 5.57
CA GLY A 167 -19.57 8.69 6.88
C GLY A 167 -18.75 7.39 6.87
N ALA A 168 -18.81 6.62 5.77
CA ALA A 168 -18.19 5.28 5.71
C ALA A 168 -17.03 5.18 4.70
N MET A 169 -16.82 6.21 3.86
CA MET A 169 -15.81 6.24 2.78
C MET A 169 -15.00 7.53 2.76
N GLY A 170 -14.66 8.07 3.93
CA GLY A 170 -13.58 9.03 4.01
C GLY A 170 -12.28 8.25 4.08
N GLY A 171 -11.41 8.32 3.08
CA GLY A 171 -9.99 8.03 3.29
C GLY A 171 -9.55 8.87 4.49
N GLY A 172 -9.41 8.19 5.63
CA GLY A 172 -8.98 8.75 6.89
C GLY A 172 -7.48 8.97 6.81
N GLY A 173 -6.87 9.17 7.94
CA GLY A 173 -5.45 9.48 7.99
C GLY A 173 -5.20 10.32 9.21
N LEU A 174 -3.92 10.41 9.55
CA LEU A 174 -3.51 11.14 10.73
C LEU A 174 -2.65 12.31 10.33
N ILE A 175 -2.74 13.38 11.10
CA ILE A 175 -1.69 14.39 11.16
C ILE A 175 -0.99 14.22 12.49
N VAL A 176 0.31 14.00 12.41
CA VAL A 176 1.21 13.93 13.56
C VAL A 176 1.93 15.26 13.66
N THR A 177 1.88 15.85 14.85
CA THR A 177 2.61 17.07 15.18
C THR A 177 3.58 16.77 16.32
N ARG A 178 4.41 17.76 16.66
CA ARG A 178 5.28 17.68 17.84
C ARG A 178 4.50 17.51 19.15
N ARG A 179 3.25 18.00 19.21
CA ARG A 179 2.45 18.06 20.44
C ARG A 179 1.48 16.89 20.55
N GLY A 180 0.98 16.39 19.42
CA GLY A 180 -0.04 15.36 19.43
C GLY A 180 -0.36 14.81 18.06
N VAL A 181 -1.53 14.19 18.00
CA VAL A 181 -2.08 13.54 16.80
C VAL A 181 -3.56 13.86 16.66
N ARG A 182 -4.01 13.97 15.41
CA ARG A 182 -5.42 14.17 15.06
C ARG A 182 -5.75 13.48 13.76
N GLY A 183 -7.04 13.34 13.46
CA GLY A 183 -7.47 12.98 12.12
C GLY A 183 -7.04 14.04 11.11
N LEU A 184 -6.70 13.59 9.91
CA LEU A 184 -6.28 14.42 8.77
C LEU A 184 -7.31 15.51 8.43
N ARG A 185 -8.60 15.22 8.67
CA ARG A 185 -9.75 16.09 8.38
C ARG A 185 -10.20 16.93 9.58
N ASP A 186 -9.69 16.63 10.76
CA ASP A 186 -10.10 17.31 11.98
C ASP A 186 -9.40 18.67 12.09
N GLY A 187 -9.97 19.59 12.86
CA GLY A 187 -9.31 20.84 13.19
C GLY A 187 -8.18 20.66 14.20
N VAL A 188 -7.37 21.70 14.39
CA VAL A 188 -6.24 21.70 15.34
C VAL A 188 -6.74 21.53 16.78
N GLU A 189 -7.96 21.99 17.07
CA GLU A 189 -8.64 21.84 18.35
C GLU A 189 -8.98 20.38 18.72
N SER A 190 -9.02 19.48 17.74
CA SER A 190 -9.23 18.04 17.94
C SER A 190 -7.92 17.27 18.13
N GLU A 191 -6.79 17.97 18.26
CA GLU A 191 -5.50 17.34 18.52
C GLU A 191 -5.47 16.70 19.91
N ILE A 192 -5.19 15.41 19.92
CA ILE A 192 -4.93 14.64 21.13
C ILE A 192 -3.44 14.75 21.44
N PRO A 193 -3.05 15.40 22.55
CA PRO A 193 -1.65 15.47 22.94
C PRO A 193 -1.06 14.07 23.17
N TRP A 194 0.22 13.90 22.83
CA TRP A 194 0.88 12.60 22.94
C TRP A 194 0.84 12.01 24.36
N GLU A 195 0.96 12.86 25.39
CA GLU A 195 0.87 12.47 26.79
C GLU A 195 -0.52 11.96 27.22
N ARG A 196 -1.54 12.13 26.39
CA ARG A 196 -2.90 11.63 26.62
C ARG A 196 -3.21 10.35 25.86
N ILE A 197 -2.33 9.89 24.97
CA ILE A 197 -2.44 8.60 24.33
C ILE A 197 -2.00 7.54 25.35
N ASP A 198 -2.95 6.69 25.76
CA ASP A 198 -2.74 5.68 26.80
C ASP A 198 -2.87 4.25 26.27
N SER A 199 -3.26 4.09 25.00
CA SER A 199 -3.32 2.79 24.34
C SER A 199 -2.89 2.89 22.88
N VAL A 200 -1.98 2.00 22.48
CA VAL A 200 -1.56 1.81 21.10
C VAL A 200 -1.73 0.34 20.75
N GLN A 201 -2.65 0.02 19.84
CA GLN A 201 -2.92 -1.35 19.43
C GLN A 201 -2.68 -1.48 17.92
N SER A 202 -2.06 -2.59 17.50
CA SER A 202 -2.00 -2.96 16.09
C SER A 202 -2.84 -4.21 15.88
N ASP A 203 -3.66 -4.20 14.84
CA ASP A 203 -4.46 -5.34 14.36
C ASP A 203 -4.14 -5.64 12.89
N ASP A 204 -4.85 -6.61 12.31
CA ASP A 204 -4.69 -7.00 10.90
C ASP A 204 -5.15 -5.91 9.91
N VAL A 205 -5.75 -4.81 10.40
CA VAL A 205 -6.28 -3.71 9.57
C VAL A 205 -5.41 -2.46 9.68
N GLY A 206 -4.71 -2.27 10.79
CA GLY A 206 -3.77 -1.18 10.99
C GLY A 206 -3.49 -0.88 12.46
N LEU A 207 -3.39 0.41 12.76
CA LEU A 207 -3.01 0.97 14.05
C LEU A 207 -4.19 1.73 14.66
N LEU A 208 -4.42 1.52 15.95
CA LEU A 208 -5.37 2.25 16.78
C LEU A 208 -4.62 2.99 17.88
N LEU A 209 -4.88 4.30 17.98
CA LEU A 209 -4.38 5.18 19.03
C LEU A 209 -5.57 5.62 19.88
N GLY A 210 -5.62 5.17 21.12
CA GLY A 210 -6.70 5.47 22.06
C GLY A 210 -6.26 6.41 23.16
N SER A 211 -7.22 7.22 23.61
CA SER A 211 -7.12 8.05 24.81
C SER A 211 -8.37 7.88 25.66
N THR A 212 -8.26 7.20 26.80
CA THR A 212 -9.38 7.00 27.73
C THR A 212 -9.95 8.32 28.25
N ARG A 213 -9.12 9.35 28.38
CA ARG A 213 -9.52 10.68 28.88
C ARG A 213 -10.40 11.46 27.91
N SER A 214 -10.16 11.31 26.61
CA SER A 214 -10.95 11.98 25.57
C SER A 214 -12.05 11.09 24.98
N ASN A 215 -12.02 9.79 25.29
CA ASN A 215 -12.85 8.77 24.66
C ASN A 215 -12.77 8.80 23.12
N GLN A 216 -11.62 9.24 22.59
CA GLN A 216 -11.34 9.29 21.17
C GLN A 216 -10.41 8.15 20.80
N ILE A 217 -10.73 7.51 19.67
CA ILE A 217 -9.91 6.47 19.04
C ILE A 217 -9.58 6.96 17.64
N LEU A 218 -8.30 7.16 17.39
CA LEU A 218 -7.77 7.48 16.07
C LEU A 218 -7.29 6.19 15.41
N ARG A 219 -7.60 6.02 14.13
CA ARG A 219 -7.21 4.85 13.35
C ARG A 219 -6.34 5.26 12.18
N LEU A 220 -5.32 4.45 11.89
CA LEU A 220 -4.57 4.48 10.64
C LEU A 220 -4.50 3.07 10.07
N THR A 221 -5.04 2.85 8.88
CA THR A 221 -4.98 1.56 8.19
C THR A 221 -3.59 1.21 7.68
N LEU A 222 -3.32 -0.07 7.46
CA LEU A 222 -2.08 -0.55 6.81
C LEU A 222 -1.85 0.08 5.43
N ALA A 223 -2.94 0.49 4.75
CA ALA A 223 -2.89 1.15 3.46
C ALA A 223 -2.39 2.61 3.49
N ALA A 224 -2.25 3.18 4.68
CA ALA A 224 -1.77 4.54 4.82
C ALA A 224 -0.37 4.71 4.22
N ARG A 225 -0.20 5.84 3.55
CA ARG A 225 1.13 6.23 3.09
C ARG A 225 2.02 6.42 4.31
N ASP A 226 3.23 5.87 4.24
CA ASP A 226 4.23 5.97 5.30
C ASP A 226 3.77 5.35 6.64
N PHE A 227 2.83 4.39 6.61
CA PHE A 227 2.38 3.64 7.80
C PHE A 227 3.56 3.11 8.64
N LEU A 228 4.55 2.50 7.97
CA LEU A 228 5.75 1.95 8.61
C LEU A 228 6.60 3.03 9.30
N VAL A 229 6.63 4.24 8.74
CA VAL A 229 7.32 5.38 9.33
C VAL A 229 6.62 5.80 10.62
N LEU A 230 5.28 5.84 10.64
CA LEU A 230 4.54 6.11 11.87
C LEU A 230 4.82 5.06 12.94
N CYS A 231 4.75 3.78 12.60
CA CYS A 231 5.03 2.70 13.56
C CYS A 231 6.42 2.83 14.19
N ALA A 232 7.44 3.21 13.39
CA ALA A 232 8.79 3.44 13.89
C ALA A 232 8.93 4.73 14.73
N LEU A 233 8.06 5.73 14.53
CA LEU A 233 8.04 6.97 15.33
C LEU A 233 7.35 6.80 16.68
N LEU A 234 6.33 5.96 16.78
CA LEU A 234 5.49 5.84 17.99
C LEU A 234 6.31 5.65 19.28
N PRO A 235 7.34 4.79 19.35
CA PRO A 235 8.13 4.63 20.58
C PRO A 235 8.77 5.92 21.11
N ALA A 236 9.01 6.90 20.23
CA ALA A 236 9.57 8.20 20.60
C ALA A 236 8.47 9.25 20.91
N LEU A 237 7.24 9.02 20.48
CA LEU A 237 6.13 9.98 20.59
C LEU A 237 5.22 9.67 21.77
N VAL A 238 4.83 8.41 21.99
CA VAL A 238 3.89 8.04 23.04
C VAL A 238 4.60 7.65 24.35
N PRO A 239 3.93 7.83 25.51
CA PRO A 239 4.44 7.37 26.80
C PRO A 239 4.77 5.86 26.78
N PRO A 240 5.84 5.40 27.44
CA PRO A 240 6.24 3.98 27.42
C PRO A 240 5.14 3.01 27.85
N GLY A 241 4.28 3.43 28.79
CA GLY A 241 3.15 2.61 29.26
C GLY A 241 2.02 2.41 28.24
N ALA A 242 1.93 3.27 27.21
CA ALA A 242 0.90 3.17 26.17
C ALA A 242 1.24 2.13 25.08
N LEU A 243 2.52 1.75 24.97
CA LEU A 243 3.05 0.83 23.95
C LEU A 243 2.89 -0.65 24.31
N ALA A 244 2.45 -0.97 25.53
CA ALA A 244 2.40 -2.33 26.07
C ALA A 244 1.47 -3.29 25.28
N SER A 245 0.73 -2.78 24.30
CA SER A 245 -0.18 -3.52 23.41
C SER A 245 0.22 -3.52 21.93
N LEU A 246 1.41 -3.03 21.57
CA LEU A 246 1.96 -3.32 20.24
C LEU A 246 2.33 -4.80 20.20
N PRO A 247 1.78 -5.62 19.27
CA PRO A 247 2.32 -6.95 19.05
C PRO A 247 3.82 -6.79 18.78
N PRO A 248 4.68 -7.69 19.30
CA PRO A 248 6.08 -7.66 18.94
C PRO A 248 6.14 -7.59 17.42
N VAL A 249 6.91 -6.63 16.89
CA VAL A 249 7.29 -6.64 15.47
C VAL A 249 7.84 -8.04 15.27
N ARG A 250 7.07 -8.92 14.61
CA ARG A 250 7.47 -10.30 14.45
C ARG A 250 8.76 -10.24 13.65
N ASP A 251 9.87 -10.53 14.30
CA ASP A 251 11.06 -11.01 13.62
C ASP A 251 10.60 -12.29 12.92
N SER A 252 10.20 -12.15 11.66
CA SER A 252 9.85 -13.26 10.79
C SER A 252 11.14 -14.03 10.53
N THR A 253 11.40 -15.05 11.35
CA THR A 253 12.28 -16.18 11.01
C THR A 253 11.75 -16.93 9.80
#